data_AF-A0A173ZBD0-F1
#
_entry.id   AF-A0A173ZBD0-F1
#
_cell.length_a   1.000
_cell.length_b   1.000
_cell.length_c   1.000
_cell.angle_alpha   90.00
_cell.angle_beta   90.00
_cell.angle_gamma   90.00
#
_symmetry.space_group_name_H-M   'P 1'
#
loop_
_entity.id
_entity.type
_entity.pdbx_description
1 polymer ?
#
loop_
_entity_poly.entity_id
_entity_poly.type
_entity_poly.pdbx_seq_one_letter_code
_entity_poly.pdbx_strand_id
1 'polypeptide(L)'
;MLGDSILVAPIFNKEGHAEYYLPAGKWTHLLSGEVKEGGRWYEEDYDFSSLPVFVRENTLLPIGAVDTTVDYELEKDVQIQVYEVNETASCEVVTRKGETAFTVKAVREGNKLTLEASAENGGMTYLLRNIHEIADVTGGSIVKDTENGIIIVPEGCRQEIEL
;
A
#
# COMPACT_ATOMS: atom_id res chain seq x y z
N MET A 1 -15.19 -7.14 0.56
CA MET A 1 -14.29 -5.98 0.76
C MET A 1 -13.99 -5.86 2.24
N LEU A 2 -12.72 -5.65 2.59
CA LEU A 2 -12.27 -5.30 3.93
C LEU A 2 -11.84 -3.83 3.89
N GLY A 3 -12.66 -2.96 4.46
CA GLY A 3 -12.55 -1.51 4.20
C GLY A 3 -12.79 -1.18 2.72
N ASP A 4 -12.27 -0.03 2.30
CA ASP A 4 -12.60 0.55 1.00
C ASP A 4 -11.75 -0.01 -0.16
N SER A 5 -10.54 -0.45 0.15
CA SER A 5 -9.50 -0.73 -0.86
C SER A 5 -9.04 -2.19 -0.93
N ILE A 6 -9.41 -3.05 0.02
CA ILE A 6 -8.95 -4.44 0.04
C ILE A 6 -10.08 -5.39 -0.34
N LEU A 7 -9.86 -6.18 -1.40
CA LEU A 7 -10.70 -7.31 -1.76
C LEU A 7 -10.12 -8.58 -1.14
N VAL A 8 -10.97 -9.37 -0.50
CA VAL A 8 -10.63 -10.67 0.06
C VAL A 8 -11.67 -11.67 -0.43
N ALA A 9 -11.23 -12.79 -1.00
CA ALA A 9 -12.09 -13.91 -1.35
C ALA A 9 -11.61 -15.18 -0.62
N PRO A 10 -12.22 -15.55 0.51
CA PRO A 10 -11.86 -16.76 1.23
C PRO A 10 -12.12 -18.04 0.41
N ILE A 11 -11.27 -19.04 0.60
CA ILE A 11 -11.38 -20.35 -0.06
C ILE A 11 -12.21 -21.29 0.82
N PHE A 12 -13.24 -21.92 0.22
CA PHE A 12 -14.21 -22.78 0.94
C PHE A 12 -14.13 -24.26 0.55
N ASN A 13 -13.00 -24.66 -0.04
CA ASN A 13 -12.72 -26.05 -0.40
C ASN A 13 -11.31 -26.44 0.05
N LYS A 14 -11.01 -27.74 -0.01
CA LYS A 14 -9.72 -28.30 0.46
C LYS A 14 -8.65 -28.29 -0.63
N GLU A 15 -9.07 -28.13 -1.89
CA GLU A 15 -8.22 -28.13 -3.07
C GLU A 15 -7.44 -26.81 -3.23
N GLY A 16 -7.92 -25.72 -2.62
CA GLY A 16 -7.31 -24.39 -2.76
C GLY A 16 -7.97 -23.52 -3.85
N HIS A 17 -9.01 -24.03 -4.50
CA HIS A 17 -9.64 -23.40 -5.66
C HIS A 17 -10.43 -22.14 -5.28
N ALA A 18 -10.19 -21.02 -5.94
CA ALA A 18 -10.91 -19.78 -5.75
C ALA A 18 -11.47 -19.24 -7.06
N GLU A 19 -12.76 -18.89 -7.04
CA GLU A 19 -13.41 -18.08 -8.08
C GLU A 19 -13.79 -16.73 -7.50
N TYR A 20 -13.31 -15.65 -8.11
CA TYR A 20 -13.57 -14.29 -7.61
C TYR A 20 -13.59 -13.26 -8.75
N TYR A 21 -14.34 -12.19 -8.52
CA TYR A 21 -14.44 -11.06 -9.44
C TYR A 21 -13.64 -9.88 -8.91
N LEU A 22 -12.73 -9.34 -9.72
CA LEU A 22 -12.10 -8.05 -9.45
C LEU A 22 -12.91 -6.95 -10.15
N PRO A 23 -13.43 -5.94 -9.43
CA PRO A 23 -14.00 -4.73 -10.05
C PRO A 23 -13.00 -4.03 -10.96
N ALA A 24 -13.48 -3.17 -11.87
CA ALA A 24 -12.60 -2.43 -12.79
C ALA A 24 -11.49 -1.65 -12.06
N GLY A 25 -10.35 -1.51 -12.73
CA GLY A 25 -9.11 -0.92 -12.21
C GLY A 25 -8.02 -1.98 -11.99
N LYS A 26 -6.79 -1.54 -11.69
CA LYS A 26 -5.69 -2.44 -11.34
C LYS A 26 -5.74 -2.87 -9.88
N TRP A 27 -5.34 -4.11 -9.63
CA TRP A 27 -5.33 -4.73 -8.31
C TRP A 27 -3.99 -5.40 -8.06
N THR A 28 -3.35 -5.06 -6.95
CA THR A 28 -2.07 -5.66 -6.54
C THR A 28 -2.33 -6.68 -5.45
N HIS A 29 -1.87 -7.92 -5.64
CA HIS A 29 -1.96 -8.96 -4.62
C HIS A 29 -1.12 -8.56 -3.40
N LEU A 30 -1.74 -8.51 -2.21
CA LEU A 30 -1.14 -7.94 -1.01
C LEU A 30 0.15 -8.69 -0.61
N LEU A 31 0.16 -10.02 -0.76
CA LEU A 31 1.27 -10.85 -0.30
C LEU A 31 2.37 -11.03 -1.35
N SER A 32 2.02 -11.16 -2.62
CA SER A 32 2.98 -11.51 -3.70
C SER A 32 3.38 -10.33 -4.58
N GLY A 33 2.65 -9.21 -4.53
CA GLY A 33 2.86 -8.07 -5.42
C GLY A 33 2.33 -8.26 -6.84
N GLU A 34 1.76 -9.42 -7.19
CA GLU A 34 1.22 -9.65 -8.55
C GLU A 34 0.12 -8.62 -8.89
N VAL A 35 0.22 -7.98 -10.04
CA VAL A 35 -0.79 -7.02 -10.52
C VAL A 35 -1.74 -7.72 -11.49
N LYS A 36 -3.05 -7.58 -11.24
CA LYS A 36 -4.13 -8.11 -12.08
C LYS A 36 -5.05 -6.99 -12.55
N GLU A 37 -5.56 -7.13 -13.77
CA GLU A 37 -6.56 -6.21 -14.34
C GLU A 37 -7.96 -6.57 -13.87
N GLY A 38 -8.71 -5.55 -13.46
CA GLY A 38 -10.09 -5.69 -13.00
C GLY A 38 -11.12 -5.81 -14.13
N GLY A 39 -12.39 -5.81 -13.74
CA GLY A 39 -13.53 -5.91 -14.64
C GLY A 39 -13.82 -7.33 -15.13
N ARG A 40 -13.29 -8.35 -14.45
CA ARG A 40 -13.38 -9.75 -14.88
C ARG A 40 -13.32 -10.74 -13.72
N TRP A 41 -13.77 -11.96 -14.02
CA TRP A 41 -13.63 -13.12 -13.15
C TRP A 41 -12.25 -13.76 -13.30
N TYR A 42 -11.78 -14.32 -12.19
CA TYR A 42 -10.57 -15.12 -12.05
C TYR A 42 -10.93 -16.45 -11.41
N GLU A 43 -10.20 -17.49 -11.81
CA GLU A 43 -10.31 -18.86 -11.33
C GLU A 43 -8.88 -19.39 -11.14
N GLU A 44 -8.47 -19.60 -9.90
CA GLU A 44 -7.07 -19.85 -9.53
C GLU A 44 -6.96 -20.75 -8.29
N ASP A 45 -5.85 -21.49 -8.19
CA ASP A 45 -5.51 -22.32 -7.04
C ASP A 45 -4.52 -21.61 -6.12
N TYR A 46 -4.75 -21.69 -4.81
CA TYR A 46 -3.88 -21.15 -3.76
C TYR A 46 -3.49 -22.23 -2.75
N ASP A 47 -2.28 -22.12 -2.20
CA ASP A 47 -1.87 -22.96 -1.07
C ASP A 47 -2.44 -22.45 0.27
N PHE A 48 -2.19 -23.18 1.36
CA PHE A 48 -2.68 -22.83 2.70
C PHE A 48 -2.08 -21.54 3.28
N SER A 49 -1.01 -21.01 2.70
CA SER A 49 -0.33 -19.80 3.17
C SER A 49 -0.78 -18.56 2.40
N SER A 50 -1.71 -18.69 1.46
CA SER A 50 -2.20 -17.61 0.63
C SER A 50 -3.70 -17.72 0.37
N LEU A 51 -4.25 -16.69 -0.24
CA LEU A 51 -5.63 -16.58 -0.70
C LEU A 51 -5.74 -15.35 -1.62
N PRO A 52 -6.81 -15.20 -2.42
CA PRO A 52 -7.09 -13.96 -3.11
C PRO A 52 -7.25 -12.79 -2.13
N VAL A 53 -6.19 -11.99 -1.98
CA VAL A 53 -6.20 -10.73 -1.22
C VAL A 53 -5.54 -9.64 -2.05
N PHE A 54 -6.32 -8.65 -2.47
CA PHE A 54 -5.88 -7.63 -3.43
C PHE A 54 -6.15 -6.22 -2.91
N VAL A 55 -5.20 -5.33 -3.14
CA VAL A 55 -5.31 -3.89 -2.89
C VAL A 55 -5.57 -3.18 -4.21
N ARG A 56 -6.60 -2.34 -4.25
CA ARG A 56 -6.95 -1.54 -5.44
C ARG A 56 -5.88 -0.47 -5.71
N GLU A 57 -5.67 -0.13 -6.98
CA GLU A 57 -4.94 1.07 -7.38
C GLU A 57 -5.47 2.36 -6.72
N ASN A 58 -4.68 3.43 -6.77
CA ASN A 58 -4.95 4.69 -6.06
C ASN A 58 -5.16 4.51 -4.56
N THR A 59 -4.39 3.62 -3.93
CA THR A 59 -4.47 3.34 -2.49
C THR A 59 -3.17 3.71 -1.79
N LEU A 60 -3.31 4.42 -0.67
CA LEU A 60 -2.29 4.48 0.37
C LEU A 60 -2.73 3.57 1.51
N LEU A 61 -1.91 2.58 1.86
CA LEU A 61 -2.23 1.60 2.90
C LEU A 61 -1.22 1.71 4.06
N PRO A 62 -1.64 2.20 5.23
CA PRO A 62 -0.80 2.17 6.43
C PRO A 62 -0.63 0.74 6.95
N ILE A 63 0.62 0.31 7.12
CA ILE A 63 1.01 -0.96 7.72
C ILE A 63 1.84 -0.66 8.97
N GLY A 64 1.38 -1.13 10.12
CA GLY A 64 2.08 -0.92 11.39
C GLY A 64 3.36 -1.75 11.50
N ALA A 65 4.28 -1.31 12.35
CA ALA A 65 5.61 -1.92 12.51
C ALA A 65 5.63 -3.19 13.39
N VAL A 66 4.51 -3.57 14.01
CA VAL A 66 4.43 -4.65 14.99
C VAL A 66 3.54 -5.78 14.48
N ASP A 67 4.10 -6.99 14.40
CA ASP A 67 3.46 -8.20 13.88
C ASP A 67 3.14 -9.24 14.98
N THR A 68 3.48 -8.94 16.23
CA THR A 68 3.35 -9.85 17.39
C THR A 68 2.13 -9.58 18.28
N THR A 69 1.51 -8.40 18.14
CA THR A 69 0.32 -8.00 18.91
C THR A 69 -0.52 -7.01 18.11
N VAL A 70 -1.80 -6.91 18.45
CA VAL A 70 -2.73 -5.92 17.87
C VAL A 70 -2.77 -4.60 18.63
N ASP A 71 -2.24 -4.56 19.87
CA ASP A 71 -2.25 -3.36 20.73
C ASP A 71 -0.85 -2.74 20.81
N TYR A 72 -0.59 -1.78 19.93
CA TYR A 72 0.66 -1.03 19.82
C TYR A 72 0.41 0.40 19.31
N GLU A 73 1.39 1.29 19.37
CA GLU A 73 1.28 2.65 18.83
C GLU A 73 1.24 2.55 17.30
N LEU A 74 0.03 2.60 16.72
CA LEU A 74 -0.22 2.32 15.30
C LEU A 74 0.50 3.29 14.38
N GLU A 75 0.64 4.53 14.84
CA GLU A 75 1.29 5.64 14.14
C GLU A 75 2.82 5.59 14.19
N LYS A 76 3.39 4.79 15.08
CA LYS A 76 4.83 4.73 15.30
C LYS A 76 5.49 3.77 14.32
N ASP A 77 6.54 4.25 13.65
CA ASP A 77 7.31 3.50 12.65
C ASP A 77 6.43 2.93 11.52
N VAL A 78 5.27 3.56 11.25
CA VAL A 78 4.29 3.09 10.27
C VAL A 78 4.85 3.18 8.85
N GLN A 79 4.60 2.15 8.04
CA GLN A 79 4.93 2.16 6.63
C GLN A 79 3.69 2.45 5.81
N ILE A 80 3.72 3.52 5.02
CA ILE A 80 2.67 3.84 4.06
C ILE A 80 3.01 3.17 2.73
N GLN A 81 2.28 2.12 2.40
CA GLN A 81 2.44 1.42 1.12
C GLN A 81 1.62 2.13 0.03
N VAL A 82 2.30 2.54 -1.04
CA VAL A 82 1.74 3.30 -2.16
C VAL A 82 1.46 2.35 -3.31
N TYR A 83 0.17 2.17 -3.64
CA TYR A 83 -0.29 1.25 -4.69
C TYR A 83 -0.81 2.03 -5.90
N GLU A 84 -0.09 1.92 -7.04
CA GLU A 84 -0.55 2.32 -8.38
C GLU A 84 -1.34 3.65 -8.38
N VAL A 85 -0.74 4.72 -7.85
CA VAL A 85 -1.37 6.04 -7.83
C VAL A 85 -1.27 6.64 -9.22
N ASN A 86 -2.43 6.86 -9.86
CA ASN A 86 -2.57 7.43 -11.19
C ASN A 86 -3.04 8.89 -11.16
N GLU A 87 -3.82 9.27 -10.13
CA GLU A 87 -4.28 10.64 -9.93
C GLU A 87 -4.04 11.07 -8.48
N THR A 88 -4.95 10.73 -7.57
CA THR A 88 -4.84 11.09 -6.16
C THR A 88 -5.21 9.92 -5.27
N ALA A 89 -4.52 9.78 -4.15
CA ALA A 89 -4.85 8.84 -3.09
C ALA A 89 -4.64 9.51 -1.73
N SER A 90 -5.35 9.04 -0.71
CA SER A 90 -5.12 9.52 0.66
C SER A 90 -5.44 8.43 1.67
N CYS A 91 -4.76 8.48 2.80
CA CYS A 91 -5.09 7.66 3.96
C CYS A 91 -5.02 8.47 5.25
N GLU A 92 -5.71 7.95 6.25
CA GLU A 92 -5.62 8.42 7.63
C GLU A 92 -4.84 7.40 8.45
N VAL A 93 -3.89 7.90 9.25
CA VAL A 93 -3.25 7.10 10.30
C VAL A 93 -3.84 7.52 11.63
N VAL A 94 -4.34 6.53 12.37
CA VAL A 94 -5.02 6.75 13.65
C VAL A 94 -4.16 6.31 14.82
N THR A 95 -4.40 6.89 15.99
CA THR A 95 -3.84 6.43 17.25
C THR A 95 -4.59 5.20 17.77
N ARG A 96 -4.10 4.57 18.83
CA ARG A 96 -4.80 3.48 19.54
C ARG A 96 -6.22 3.82 19.99
N LYS A 97 -6.55 5.10 20.13
CA LYS A 97 -7.89 5.56 20.52
C LYS A 97 -8.83 5.77 19.33
N GLY A 98 -8.35 5.57 18.10
CA GLY A 98 -9.09 5.88 16.88
C GLY A 98 -9.13 7.37 16.54
N GLU A 99 -8.30 8.19 17.19
CA GLU A 99 -8.15 9.60 16.87
C GLU A 99 -7.16 9.75 15.71
N THR A 100 -7.39 10.71 14.80
CA THR A 100 -6.46 11.03 13.72
C THR A 100 -5.11 11.45 14.29
N ALA A 101 -4.05 10.69 13.99
CA ALA A 101 -2.67 11.08 14.29
C ALA A 101 -2.17 12.05 13.21
N PHE A 102 -2.29 11.65 11.94
CA PHE A 102 -1.98 12.45 10.77
C PHE A 102 -2.63 11.83 9.52
N THR A 103 -2.68 12.59 8.43
CA THR A 103 -3.11 12.10 7.12
C THR A 103 -1.96 12.13 6.14
N VAL A 104 -2.05 11.31 5.10
CA VAL A 104 -1.13 11.33 3.97
C VAL A 104 -1.92 11.45 2.69
N LYS A 105 -1.45 12.30 1.78
CA LYS A 105 -1.99 12.46 0.43
C LYS A 105 -0.89 12.16 -0.58
N ALA A 106 -1.27 11.45 -1.65
CA ALA A 106 -0.45 11.26 -2.83
C ALA A 106 -1.14 11.92 -4.03
N VAL A 107 -0.36 12.57 -4.88
CA VAL A 107 -0.82 13.15 -6.14
C VAL A 107 0.19 12.80 -7.23
N ARG A 108 -0.27 12.24 -8.35
CA ARG A 108 0.55 11.98 -9.51
C ARG A 108 0.20 12.91 -10.66
N GLU A 109 1.22 13.55 -11.21
CA GLU A 109 1.13 14.42 -12.39
C GLU A 109 2.20 13.96 -13.40
N GLY A 110 1.79 13.15 -14.38
CA GLY A 110 2.72 12.51 -15.31
C GLY A 110 3.67 11.55 -14.59
N ASN A 111 4.97 11.80 -14.68
CA ASN A 111 6.01 11.00 -14.01
C ASN A 111 6.32 11.48 -12.59
N LYS A 112 5.75 12.60 -12.15
CA LYS A 112 6.00 13.13 -10.82
C LYS A 112 4.95 12.62 -9.83
N LEU A 113 5.40 11.93 -8.79
CA LEU A 113 4.60 11.55 -7.63
C LEU A 113 4.95 12.44 -6.44
N THR A 114 3.96 13.14 -5.90
CA THR A 114 4.11 13.95 -4.68
C THR A 114 3.41 13.24 -3.53
N LEU A 115 4.13 13.03 -2.43
CA LEU A 115 3.60 12.51 -1.17
C LEU A 115 3.65 13.63 -0.13
N GLU A 116 2.54 13.86 0.58
CA GLU A 116 2.45 14.92 1.59
C GLU A 116 1.72 14.41 2.84
N ALA A 117 2.40 14.46 3.99
CA ALA A 117 1.84 14.18 5.30
C ALA A 117 1.37 15.48 5.97
N SER A 118 0.29 15.42 6.74
CA SER A 118 -0.23 16.60 7.46
C SER A 118 0.65 17.05 8.63
N ALA A 119 1.53 16.16 9.11
CA ALA A 119 2.48 16.42 10.18
C ALA A 119 3.70 15.50 10.03
N GLU A 120 4.85 15.91 10.56
CA GLU A 120 6.03 15.05 10.62
C GLU A 120 5.79 13.88 11.57
N ASN A 121 6.24 12.70 11.16
CA ASN A 121 6.23 11.50 12.00
C ASN A 121 7.59 10.80 11.91
N GLY A 122 8.33 10.85 13.00
CA GLY A 122 9.64 10.20 13.09
C GLY A 122 9.51 8.68 13.02
N GLY A 123 10.22 8.07 12.07
CA GLY A 123 10.21 6.62 11.84
C GLY A 123 9.24 6.16 10.75
N MET A 124 8.33 7.01 10.29
CA MET A 124 7.46 6.70 9.15
C MET A 124 8.28 6.44 7.88
N THR A 125 7.84 5.52 7.05
CA THR A 125 8.42 5.26 5.72
C THR A 125 7.35 5.17 4.63
N TYR A 126 7.75 5.39 3.39
CA TYR A 126 6.95 5.05 2.22
C TYR A 126 7.52 3.82 1.54
N LEU A 127 6.65 2.88 1.12
CA LEU A 127 7.02 1.81 0.20
C LEU A 127 6.28 2.04 -1.12
N LEU A 128 7.01 2.32 -2.19
CA LEU A 128 6.47 2.43 -3.53
C LEU A 128 6.30 1.02 -4.10
N ARG A 129 5.08 0.45 -4.01
CA ARG A 129 4.85 -0.96 -4.36
C ARG A 129 5.13 -1.19 -5.84
N ASN A 130 5.92 -2.24 -6.11
CA ASN A 130 6.34 -2.67 -7.45
C ASN A 130 7.12 -1.60 -8.27
N ILE A 131 7.62 -0.55 -7.62
CA ILE A 131 8.48 0.46 -8.26
C ILE A 131 9.92 0.19 -7.81
N HIS A 132 10.79 -0.08 -8.78
CA HIS A 132 12.21 -0.45 -8.56
C HIS A 132 13.19 0.52 -9.24
N GLU A 133 12.68 1.51 -9.97
CA GLU A 133 13.48 2.55 -10.59
C GLU A 133 12.84 3.91 -10.28
N ILE A 134 13.67 4.87 -9.87
CA ILE A 134 13.30 6.25 -9.57
C ILE A 134 14.42 7.12 -10.12
N ALA A 135 14.07 8.19 -10.84
CA ALA A 135 15.01 9.14 -11.41
C ALA A 135 15.57 10.10 -10.35
N ASP A 136 14.71 10.64 -9.49
CA ASP A 136 15.09 11.56 -8.42
C ASP A 136 14.10 11.52 -7.23
N VAL A 137 14.59 11.87 -6.04
CA VAL A 137 13.77 12.09 -4.84
C VAL A 137 14.22 13.38 -4.16
N THR A 138 13.28 14.30 -3.98
CA THR A 138 13.46 15.54 -3.22
C THR A 138 12.63 15.49 -1.94
N GLY A 139 13.20 15.93 -0.81
CA GLY A 139 12.52 15.95 0.49
C GLY A 139 12.45 14.58 1.18
N GLY A 140 13.27 13.62 0.75
CA GLY A 140 13.41 12.30 1.35
C GLY A 140 14.63 11.56 0.79
N SER A 141 14.94 10.41 1.37
CA SER A 141 16.07 9.58 0.96
C SER A 141 15.63 8.15 0.66
N ILE A 142 16.18 7.58 -0.41
CA ILE A 142 16.01 6.16 -0.75
C ILE A 142 16.83 5.34 0.23
N VAL A 143 16.17 4.44 0.95
CA VAL A 143 16.85 3.58 1.92
C VAL A 143 17.26 2.26 1.31
N LYS A 144 16.35 1.65 0.53
CA LYS A 144 16.53 0.28 0.04
C LYS A 144 15.59 0.00 -1.12
N ASP A 145 16.10 -0.73 -2.12
CA ASP A 145 15.27 -1.49 -3.06
C ASP A 145 15.03 -2.89 -2.49
N THR A 146 13.75 -3.26 -2.38
CA THR A 146 13.31 -4.55 -1.84
C THR A 146 12.58 -5.33 -2.92
N GLU A 147 12.31 -6.61 -2.69
CA GLU A 147 11.45 -7.39 -3.59
C GLU A 147 10.06 -6.77 -3.83
N ASN A 148 9.59 -5.95 -2.89
CA ASN A 148 8.27 -5.31 -2.94
C ASN A 148 8.29 -3.88 -3.53
N GLY A 149 9.49 -3.35 -3.85
CA GLY A 149 9.70 -2.00 -4.34
C GLY A 149 10.62 -1.16 -3.45
N ILE A 150 10.74 0.11 -3.81
CA ILE A 150 11.64 1.07 -3.16
C ILE A 150 11.03 1.64 -1.88
N ILE A 151 11.85 1.68 -0.82
CA ILE A 151 11.54 2.33 0.45
C ILE A 151 12.17 3.72 0.50
N ILE A 152 11.36 4.72 0.84
CA ILE A 152 11.76 6.12 1.04
C ILE A 152 11.54 6.50 2.51
N VAL A 153 12.55 7.14 3.11
CA VAL A 153 12.41 7.85 4.39
C VAL A 153 12.13 9.32 4.11
N PRO A 154 11.04 9.88 4.64
CA PRO A 154 10.71 11.29 4.49
C PRO A 154 11.66 12.20 5.28
N GLU A 155 12.06 13.31 4.68
CA GLU A 155 12.76 14.42 5.31
C GLU A 155 11.83 15.64 5.32
N GLY A 156 10.95 15.69 6.32
CA GLY A 156 9.84 16.65 6.42
C GLY A 156 8.53 16.11 5.87
N CYS A 157 7.52 16.98 5.74
CA CYS A 157 6.17 16.56 5.38
C CYS A 157 5.93 16.28 3.90
N ARG A 158 6.79 16.74 2.99
CA ARG A 158 6.54 16.68 1.54
C ARG A 158 7.71 16.05 0.80
N GLN A 159 7.41 15.04 0.00
CA GLN A 159 8.34 14.32 -0.85
C GLN A 159 7.90 14.44 -2.30
N GLU A 160 8.84 14.70 -3.19
CA GLU A 160 8.63 14.72 -4.64
C GLU A 160 9.52 13.66 -5.27
N ILE A 161 8.91 12.76 -6.03
CA ILE A 161 9.53 11.56 -6.59
C ILE A 161 9.33 11.58 -8.10
N GLU A 162 10.41 11.49 -8.86
CA GLU A 162 10.36 11.33 -10.31
C GLU A 162 10.48 9.85 -10.68
N LEU A 163 9.42 9.28 -11.27
CA LEU A 163 9.32 7.88 -11.69
C LEU A 163 9.83 7.65 -13.11
#